data_AF-A0A317JJS8-F1
#
_entry.id   AF-A0A317JJS8-F1
#
_cell.length_a   1.000
_cell.length_b   1.000
_cell.length_c   1.000
_cell.angle_alpha   90.00
_cell.angle_beta   90.00
_cell.angle_gamma   90.00
#
_symmetry.space_group_name_H-M   'P 1'
#
loop_
_entity.id
_entity.type
_entity.pdbx_description
1 polymer ?
#
loop_
_entity_poly.entity_id
_entity_poly.type
_entity_poly.pdbx_seq_one_letter_code
_entity_poly.pdbx_strand_id
1 'polypeptide(L)'
;MDPQPFYYEPDVKAVGGDRSKGFLVGGVNSDEVIETMPTLTGDTLEELDGRSESWKGSKGLWKVIFNRLFPDNHHRRMSGDGFRKSGVGTRLQLLLDNRLVRSLGFTHQEVADPLIEVIREVQRRGVKITDLTPEWREVEIIEIDGRKYRVKIEIMPGGGSVHPYRGLEAISGWRSDSLPTTQGSFFNDHLFSNWAFEIENEEGEILKGDALTPQLIWRYGFYQGGPYRMEPEDIIRFFRLTPGKPRAQRRDEIATTKSRFWEWWHRSWW
;
A
#
# COMPACT_ATOMS: atom_id res chain seq x y z
N MET A 1 18.70 -2.12 -7.87
CA MET A 1 19.14 -1.78 -6.51
C MET A 1 18.02 -2.17 -5.58
N ASP A 2 18.27 -3.07 -4.65
CA ASP A 2 17.32 -3.28 -3.55
C ASP A 2 17.21 -1.99 -2.75
N PRO A 3 15.99 -1.53 -2.41
CA PRO A 3 15.83 -0.34 -1.58
C PRO A 3 16.50 -0.63 -0.23
N GLN A 4 17.61 0.06 0.04
CA GLN A 4 18.18 0.11 1.38
C GLN A 4 17.07 0.62 2.31
N PRO A 5 16.79 -0.05 3.46
CA PRO A 5 15.82 0.45 4.41
C PRO A 5 16.20 1.90 4.76
N PHE A 6 15.29 2.82 4.46
CA PHE A 6 15.49 4.22 4.79
C PHE A 6 15.23 4.33 6.29
N TYR A 7 16.30 4.48 7.07
CA TYR A 7 16.16 4.85 8.47
C TYR A 7 15.60 6.26 8.48
N TYR A 8 14.30 6.38 8.76
CA TYR A 8 13.82 7.63 9.32
C TYR A 8 14.45 7.69 10.70
N GLU A 9 15.52 8.47 10.85
CA GLU A 9 15.95 8.95 12.15
C GLU A 9 14.92 10.01 12.51
N PRO A 10 13.91 9.71 13.35
CA PRO A 10 13.09 10.80 13.82
C PRO A 10 14.00 11.77 14.55
N ASP A 11 13.62 13.05 14.60
CA ASP A 11 14.16 14.04 15.53
C ASP A 11 13.93 13.65 17.02
N VAL A 12 13.65 12.37 17.29
CA VAL A 12 13.90 11.76 18.59
C VAL A 12 15.41 11.78 18.73
N LYS A 13 15.93 12.76 19.48
CA LYS A 13 17.05 12.50 20.38
C LYS A 13 16.72 11.19 21.09
N ALA A 14 17.20 10.07 20.56
CA ALA A 14 16.92 8.74 21.05
C ALA A 14 17.03 8.80 22.57
N VAL A 15 15.96 8.47 23.28
CA VAL A 15 15.96 8.44 24.75
C VAL A 15 17.05 7.45 25.15
N GLY A 16 18.26 7.94 25.41
CA GLY A 16 19.45 7.14 25.70
C GLY A 16 20.34 6.69 24.53
N GLY A 17 20.18 7.19 23.30
CA GLY A 17 21.12 6.89 22.19
C GLY A 17 21.05 5.47 21.58
N ASP A 18 20.12 4.63 22.04
CA ASP A 18 19.97 3.25 21.57
C ASP A 18 19.00 3.17 20.37
N ARG A 19 19.59 3.02 19.17
CA ARG A 19 18.84 2.89 17.90
C ARG A 19 18.01 1.60 17.81
N SER A 20 18.23 0.61 18.68
CA SER A 20 17.43 -0.63 18.69
C SER A 20 16.00 -0.42 19.21
N LYS A 21 15.71 0.75 19.79
CA LYS A 21 14.41 1.08 20.40
C LYS A 21 13.54 2.02 19.56
N GLY A 22 13.99 2.41 18.38
CA GLY A 22 13.25 3.30 17.49
C GLY A 22 12.31 2.55 16.54
N PHE A 23 11.26 3.24 16.07
CA PHE A 23 10.41 2.73 14.99
C PHE A 23 11.20 2.65 13.68
N LEU A 24 11.22 1.48 13.05
CA LEU A 24 11.91 1.19 11.80
C LEU A 24 10.95 1.32 10.62
N VAL A 25 11.21 2.27 9.73
CA VAL A 25 10.48 2.40 8.46
C VAL A 25 11.00 1.36 7.46
N GLY A 26 10.10 0.55 6.91
CA GLY A 26 10.48 -0.58 6.06
C GLY A 26 11.15 -1.73 6.82
N GLY A 27 11.01 -1.76 8.15
CA GLY A 27 11.54 -2.81 9.02
C GLY A 27 10.46 -3.52 9.83
N VAL A 28 10.91 -4.45 10.68
CA VAL A 28 10.07 -5.19 11.62
C VAL A 28 10.12 -4.47 12.98
N ASN A 29 8.95 -4.02 13.45
CA ASN A 29 8.82 -3.34 14.72
C ASN A 29 8.26 -4.29 15.79
N SER A 30 8.81 -4.23 17.01
CA SER A 30 8.23 -4.95 18.14
C SER A 30 6.99 -4.22 18.66
N ASP A 31 6.11 -4.97 19.34
CA ASP A 31 4.95 -4.40 20.02
C ASP A 31 5.35 -3.33 21.03
N GLU A 32 6.44 -3.56 21.78
CA GLU A 32 6.98 -2.61 22.76
C GLU A 32 7.39 -1.27 22.10
N VAL A 33 8.03 -1.32 20.93
CA VAL A 33 8.40 -0.11 20.17
C VAL A 33 7.16 0.65 19.73
N ILE A 34 6.13 -0.04 19.21
CA ILE A 34 4.87 0.59 18.78
C ILE A 34 4.10 1.17 19.97
N GLU A 35 4.10 0.48 21.12
CA GLU A 35 3.43 0.92 22.35
C GLU A 35 4.10 2.16 22.95
N THR A 36 5.43 2.26 22.88
CA THR A 36 6.20 3.32 23.56
C THR A 36 6.60 4.48 22.66
N MET A 37 6.45 4.38 21.34
CA MET A 37 6.85 5.47 20.44
C MET A 37 6.04 6.76 20.72
N PRO A 38 6.72 7.91 20.96
CA PRO A 38 6.06 9.19 21.17
C PRO A 38 5.62 9.84 19.85
N THR A 39 6.37 9.57 18.79
CA THR A 39 6.18 10.17 17.46
C THR A 39 6.38 9.12 16.38
N LEU A 40 5.75 9.31 15.24
CA LEU A 40 6.01 8.57 14.01
C LEU A 40 6.17 9.61 12.90
N THR A 41 7.22 9.45 12.08
CA THR A 41 7.57 10.40 11.00
C THR A 41 7.70 11.87 11.45
N GLY A 42 8.13 12.08 12.72
CA GLY A 42 8.35 13.40 13.29
C GLY A 42 7.09 14.04 13.90
N ASP A 43 5.91 13.47 13.65
CA ASP A 43 4.64 13.94 14.19
C ASP A 43 4.23 13.12 15.42
N THR A 44 3.53 13.75 16.36
CA THR A 44 2.90 13.04 17.49
C THR A 44 1.78 12.14 17.00
N LEU A 45 1.46 11.07 17.74
CA LEU A 45 0.38 10.16 17.34
C LEU A 45 -0.98 10.84 17.40
N GLU A 46 -1.16 11.84 18.26
CA GLU A 46 -2.34 12.68 18.34
C GLU A 46 -2.50 13.55 17.07
N GLU A 47 -1.42 14.11 16.54
CA GLU A 47 -1.43 14.85 15.27
C GLU A 47 -1.75 13.92 14.09
N LEU A 48 -1.11 12.75 14.05
CA LEU A 48 -1.42 11.73 13.04
C LEU A 48 -2.87 11.25 13.14
N ASP A 49 -3.40 11.10 14.34
CA ASP A 49 -4.79 10.77 14.59
C ASP A 49 -5.71 11.85 14.04
N GLY A 50 -5.42 13.13 14.30
CA GLY A 50 -6.18 14.26 13.75
C GLY A 50 -6.18 14.31 12.22
N ARG A 51 -5.07 13.95 11.56
CA ARG A 51 -4.95 13.92 10.08
C ARG A 51 -5.62 12.69 9.43
N SER A 52 -5.62 11.58 10.16
CA SER A 52 -6.17 10.31 9.68
C SER A 52 -7.67 10.16 9.94
N GLU A 53 -8.21 10.93 10.91
CA GLU A 53 -9.65 11.11 11.05
C GLU A 53 -10.26 11.55 9.72
N SER A 54 -11.48 11.09 9.48
CA SER A 54 -12.17 11.44 8.26
C SER A 54 -12.23 12.95 8.06
N TRP A 55 -12.08 13.35 6.79
CA TRP A 55 -12.22 14.73 6.37
C TRP A 55 -13.57 15.29 6.84
N LYS A 56 -13.59 16.04 7.95
CA LYS A 56 -14.78 16.75 8.45
C LYS A 56 -15.10 18.00 7.62
N GLY A 57 -14.19 18.44 6.75
CA GLY A 57 -14.16 19.77 6.13
C GLY A 57 -14.87 19.95 4.78
N SER A 58 -15.56 18.95 4.21
CA SER A 58 -16.27 19.10 2.91
C SER A 58 -17.79 18.98 3.09
N LYS A 59 -18.27 19.31 4.30
CA LYS A 59 -19.71 19.42 4.57
C LYS A 59 -20.42 20.47 3.71
N GLY A 60 -19.68 21.39 3.06
CA GLY A 60 -20.23 22.44 2.21
C GLY A 60 -19.99 22.20 0.71
N LEU A 61 -21.09 22.18 -0.06
CA LEU A 61 -21.20 22.30 -1.52
C LEU A 61 -20.44 21.28 -2.40
N TRP A 62 -19.14 21.06 -2.21
CA TRP A 62 -18.35 20.15 -3.05
C TRP A 62 -18.75 18.69 -2.88
N LYS A 63 -19.06 18.21 -1.67
CA LYS A 63 -19.61 16.85 -1.49
C LYS A 63 -20.92 16.67 -2.27
N VAL A 64 -21.76 17.71 -2.30
CA VAL A 64 -23.02 17.71 -3.06
C VAL A 64 -22.75 17.73 -4.57
N ILE A 65 -21.84 18.59 -5.04
CA ILE A 65 -21.45 18.68 -6.44
C ILE A 65 -20.84 17.36 -6.93
N PHE A 66 -19.89 16.78 -6.18
CA PHE A 66 -19.27 15.50 -6.55
C PHE A 66 -20.27 14.34 -6.52
N ASN A 67 -21.11 14.21 -5.49
CA ASN A 67 -22.16 13.19 -5.47
C ASN A 67 -23.16 13.36 -6.62
N ARG A 68 -23.41 14.59 -7.07
CA ARG A 68 -24.29 14.88 -8.21
C ARG A 68 -23.65 14.59 -9.56
N LEU A 69 -22.37 14.93 -9.72
CA LEU A 69 -21.63 14.68 -10.96
C LEU A 69 -21.27 13.20 -11.12
N PHE A 70 -21.20 12.46 -10.02
CA PHE A 70 -20.83 11.05 -10.03
C PHE A 70 -21.67 10.24 -9.03
N PRO A 71 -22.94 9.94 -9.34
CA PRO A 71 -23.87 9.27 -8.43
C PRO A 71 -23.47 7.83 -8.08
N ASP A 72 -22.75 7.13 -8.97
CA ASP A 72 -22.31 5.74 -8.75
C ASP A 72 -20.95 5.64 -8.01
N ASN A 73 -20.41 6.78 -7.52
CA ASN A 73 -19.09 6.85 -6.89
C ASN A 73 -19.03 6.37 -5.44
N HIS A 74 -19.95 5.52 -4.98
CA HIS A 74 -19.90 4.98 -3.62
C HIS A 74 -18.57 4.25 -3.31
N HIS A 75 -17.81 3.86 -4.33
CA HIS A 75 -16.47 3.29 -4.21
C HIS A 75 -15.31 4.29 -4.36
N ARG A 76 -15.54 5.55 -4.74
CA ARG A 76 -14.47 6.52 -5.05
C ARG A 76 -14.17 7.43 -3.86
N ARG A 77 -13.06 7.15 -3.16
CA ARG A 77 -12.14 8.01 -2.36
C ARG A 77 -12.63 9.18 -1.50
N MET A 78 -13.91 9.51 -1.46
CA MET A 78 -14.48 10.33 -0.41
C MET A 78 -14.79 9.44 0.78
N SER A 79 -13.82 8.64 1.26
CA SER A 79 -14.04 7.94 2.51
C SER A 79 -14.09 9.01 3.60
N GLY A 80 -15.30 9.47 3.88
CA GLY A 80 -15.70 10.04 5.15
C GLY A 80 -15.46 9.09 6.32
N ASP A 81 -14.81 7.95 6.07
CA ASP A 81 -14.38 6.94 7.01
C ASP A 81 -12.92 7.14 7.47
N GLY A 82 -12.11 7.95 6.76
CA GLY A 82 -10.72 8.26 7.14
C GLY A 82 -9.70 7.17 6.80
N PHE A 83 -8.43 7.36 7.20
CA PHE A 83 -7.33 6.41 6.98
C PHE A 83 -7.35 5.21 7.95
N ARG A 84 -8.12 5.31 9.05
CA ARG A 84 -8.15 4.34 10.15
C ARG A 84 -9.50 3.64 10.25
N LYS A 85 -9.53 2.53 10.98
CA LYS A 85 -10.80 1.96 11.46
C LYS A 85 -11.47 2.98 12.38
N SER A 86 -12.78 3.19 12.20
CA SER A 86 -13.54 4.14 13.02
C SER A 86 -13.37 3.83 14.52
N GLY A 87 -13.04 4.84 15.32
CA GLY A 87 -12.83 4.70 16.76
C GLY A 87 -11.50 4.07 17.20
N VAL A 88 -10.58 3.78 16.27
CA VAL A 88 -9.28 3.15 16.60
C VAL A 88 -8.13 4.13 16.40
N GLY A 89 -7.37 4.41 17.47
CA GLY A 89 -6.12 5.19 17.48
C GLY A 89 -5.07 4.68 16.48
N THR A 90 -4.22 5.54 15.88
CA THR A 90 -3.10 5.12 15.00
C THR A 90 -2.21 4.10 15.71
N ARG A 91 -1.84 4.37 16.98
CA ARG A 91 -1.04 3.43 17.80
C ARG A 91 -1.71 2.07 17.91
N LEU A 92 -2.98 2.06 18.31
CA LEU A 92 -3.73 0.83 18.54
C LEU A 92 -3.89 0.04 17.23
N GLN A 93 -4.16 0.72 16.12
CA GLN A 93 -4.27 0.07 14.82
C GLN A 93 -2.95 -0.57 14.39
N LEU A 94 -1.82 0.15 14.48
CA LEU A 94 -0.50 -0.39 14.20
C LEU A 94 -0.19 -1.62 15.07
N LEU A 95 -0.54 -1.56 16.35
CA LEU A 95 -0.32 -2.67 17.28
C LEU A 95 -1.16 -3.90 16.93
N LEU A 96 -2.44 -3.71 16.62
CA LEU A 96 -3.35 -4.79 16.22
C LEU A 96 -2.88 -5.43 14.91
N ASP A 97 -2.57 -4.62 13.91
CA ASP A 97 -2.09 -5.09 12.61
C ASP A 97 -0.73 -5.81 12.76
N ASN A 98 0.19 -5.30 13.61
CA ASN A 98 1.47 -5.96 13.88
C ASN A 98 1.31 -7.33 14.54
N ARG A 99 0.46 -7.42 15.58
CA ARG A 99 0.18 -8.68 16.27
C ARG A 99 -0.42 -9.72 15.33
N LEU A 100 -1.35 -9.29 14.49
CA LEU A 100 -1.99 -10.15 13.50
C LEU A 100 -0.99 -10.68 12.47
N VAL A 101 -0.23 -9.81 11.83
CA VAL A 101 0.76 -10.22 10.82
C VAL A 101 1.81 -11.17 11.40
N ARG A 102 2.28 -10.88 12.62
CA ARG A 102 3.24 -11.75 13.32
C ARG A 102 2.65 -13.08 13.74
N SER A 103 1.38 -13.13 14.15
CA SER A 103 0.72 -14.40 14.52
C SER A 103 0.51 -15.32 13.31
N LEU A 104 0.43 -14.74 12.11
CA LEU A 104 0.41 -15.47 10.83
C LEU A 104 1.82 -15.91 10.37
N GLY A 105 2.88 -15.54 11.10
CA GLY A 105 4.27 -15.90 10.79
C GLY A 105 4.92 -15.02 9.73
N PHE A 106 4.35 -13.85 9.43
CA PHE A 106 4.86 -12.94 8.40
C PHE A 106 5.41 -11.64 9.00
N THR A 107 6.14 -10.92 8.16
CA THR A 107 6.45 -9.50 8.28
C THR A 107 5.52 -8.67 7.38
N HIS A 108 5.34 -7.40 7.69
CA HIS A 108 4.54 -6.49 6.84
C HIS A 108 5.09 -6.38 5.42
N GLN A 109 6.42 -6.43 5.27
CA GLN A 109 7.09 -6.39 3.98
C GLN A 109 6.79 -7.64 3.15
N GLU A 110 6.83 -8.83 3.75
CA GLU A 110 6.46 -10.06 3.05
C GLU A 110 5.01 -10.04 2.56
N VAL A 111 4.10 -9.44 3.34
CA VAL A 111 2.69 -9.28 2.94
C VAL A 111 2.54 -8.23 1.82
N ALA A 112 3.23 -7.09 1.90
CA ALA A 112 3.09 -6.00 0.93
C ALA A 112 3.85 -6.21 -0.38
N ASP A 113 4.93 -6.98 -0.38
CA ASP A 113 5.82 -7.20 -1.52
C ASP A 113 5.14 -7.59 -2.85
N PRO A 114 4.18 -8.54 -2.90
CA PRO A 114 3.48 -8.85 -4.15
C PRO A 114 2.64 -7.67 -4.65
N LEU A 115 2.00 -6.91 -3.75
CA LEU A 115 1.24 -5.71 -4.12
C LEU A 115 2.16 -4.61 -4.67
N ILE A 116 3.34 -4.43 -4.07
CA ILE A 116 4.37 -3.50 -4.56
C ILE A 116 4.86 -3.91 -5.95
N GLU A 117 4.99 -5.21 -6.25
CA GLU A 117 5.34 -5.70 -7.59
C GLU A 117 4.26 -5.37 -8.61
N VAL A 118 2.98 -5.59 -8.29
CA VAL A 118 1.87 -5.17 -9.15
C VAL A 118 1.95 -3.67 -9.46
N ILE A 119 2.13 -2.82 -8.45
CA ILE A 119 2.23 -1.36 -8.63
C ILE A 119 3.40 -0.98 -9.52
N ARG A 120 4.59 -1.54 -9.27
CA ARG A 120 5.80 -1.25 -10.07
C ARG A 120 5.59 -1.63 -11.52
N GLU A 121 4.91 -2.75 -11.77
CA GLU A 121 4.68 -3.24 -13.12
C GLU A 121 3.65 -2.39 -13.87
N VAL A 122 2.56 -1.98 -13.21
CA VAL A 122 1.60 -1.00 -13.76
C VAL A 122 2.32 0.31 -14.13
N GLN A 123 3.18 0.82 -13.23
CA GLN A 123 3.95 2.04 -13.45
C GLN A 123 4.95 1.88 -14.61
N ARG A 124 5.66 0.75 -14.67
CA ARG A 124 6.68 0.47 -15.70
C ARG A 124 6.07 0.44 -17.10
N ARG A 125 4.86 -0.08 -17.25
CA ARG A 125 4.14 -0.10 -18.53
C ARG A 125 3.66 1.29 -18.97
N GLY A 126 3.81 2.29 -18.11
CA GLY A 126 3.59 3.68 -18.46
C GLY A 126 2.19 3.92 -18.96
N VAL A 127 1.18 3.28 -18.33
CA VAL A 127 -0.23 3.46 -18.67
C VAL A 127 -0.49 4.96 -18.73
N LYS A 128 -0.57 5.49 -19.97
CA LYS A 128 -0.63 6.92 -20.20
C LYS A 128 -2.00 7.37 -19.74
N ILE A 129 -1.98 8.07 -18.62
CA ILE A 129 -3.14 8.70 -18.01
C ILE A 129 -3.40 9.98 -18.81
N THR A 130 -4.00 9.84 -19.99
CA THR A 130 -4.36 11.00 -20.83
C THR A 130 -5.83 11.33 -20.77
N ASP A 131 -6.69 10.40 -20.37
CA ASP A 131 -8.13 10.66 -20.33
C ASP A 131 -8.59 10.83 -18.90
N LEU A 132 -9.29 11.95 -18.68
CA LEU A 132 -9.88 12.35 -17.40
C LEU A 132 -11.13 11.53 -17.03
N THR A 133 -11.48 10.51 -17.83
CA THR A 133 -12.63 9.66 -17.55
C THR A 133 -12.22 8.56 -16.55
N PRO A 134 -12.91 8.50 -15.40
CA PRO A 134 -12.66 7.46 -14.41
C PRO A 134 -13.32 6.18 -14.90
N GLU A 135 -12.58 5.43 -15.70
CA GLU A 135 -12.99 4.13 -16.22
C GLU A 135 -11.94 3.09 -15.81
N TRP A 136 -12.43 1.90 -15.45
CA TRP A 136 -11.56 0.76 -15.21
C TRP A 136 -10.85 0.37 -16.50
N ARG A 137 -9.53 0.41 -16.49
CA ARG A 137 -8.68 -0.02 -17.60
C ARG A 137 -8.00 -1.31 -17.21
N GLU A 138 -8.21 -2.34 -18.01
CA GLU A 138 -7.37 -3.53 -17.92
C GLU A 138 -5.95 -3.15 -18.36
N VAL A 139 -4.99 -3.35 -17.47
CA VAL A 139 -3.58 -3.04 -17.74
C VAL A 139 -2.97 -4.22 -18.48
N GLU A 140 -2.95 -5.40 -17.85
CA GLU A 140 -2.56 -6.67 -18.47
C GLU A 140 -2.57 -7.83 -17.48
N ILE A 141 -2.10 -8.98 -17.96
CA ILE A 141 -1.66 -10.11 -17.14
C ILE A 141 -0.23 -9.87 -16.63
N ILE A 142 -0.02 -9.93 -15.32
CA ILE A 142 1.26 -9.81 -14.63
C ILE A 142 1.62 -11.19 -14.06
N GLU A 143 2.89 -11.61 -14.17
CA GLU A 143 3.40 -12.84 -13.54
C GLU A 143 4.15 -12.50 -12.25
N ILE A 144 3.67 -13.03 -11.11
CA ILE A 144 4.32 -12.90 -9.79
C ILE A 144 4.54 -14.31 -9.25
N ASP A 145 5.79 -14.65 -8.92
CA ASP A 145 6.17 -15.96 -8.40
C ASP A 145 5.57 -17.14 -9.23
N GLY A 146 5.55 -17.00 -10.55
CA GLY A 146 5.07 -18.03 -11.49
C GLY A 146 3.55 -18.07 -11.70
N ARG A 147 2.80 -17.17 -11.07
CA ARG A 147 1.32 -17.09 -11.16
C ARG A 147 0.89 -15.87 -11.95
N LYS A 148 -0.18 -16.00 -12.73
CA LYS A 148 -0.71 -14.92 -13.55
C LYS A 148 -1.83 -14.17 -12.84
N TYR A 149 -1.80 -12.86 -12.94
CA TYR A 149 -2.79 -11.96 -12.34
C TYR A 149 -3.28 -10.98 -13.38
N ARG A 150 -4.60 -10.87 -13.58
CA ARG A 150 -5.17 -9.80 -14.40
C ARG A 150 -5.34 -8.57 -13.52
N VAL A 151 -4.82 -7.42 -13.97
CA VAL A 151 -4.88 -6.18 -13.20
C VAL A 151 -5.72 -5.15 -13.94
N LYS A 152 -6.71 -4.60 -13.25
CA LYS A 152 -7.47 -3.43 -13.68
C LYS A 152 -7.11 -2.26 -12.79
N ILE A 153 -7.05 -1.07 -13.37
CA ILE A 153 -6.83 0.17 -12.61
C ILE A 153 -7.92 1.17 -12.91
N GLU A 154 -8.24 1.99 -11.92
CA GLU A 154 -9.12 3.13 -12.05
C GLU A 154 -8.35 4.38 -11.59
N ILE A 155 -8.22 5.35 -12.48
CA ILE A 155 -7.56 6.61 -12.19
C ILE A 155 -8.62 7.62 -11.79
N MET A 156 -8.36 8.35 -10.72
CA MET A 156 -9.31 9.34 -10.24
C MET A 156 -9.23 10.63 -11.09
N PRO A 157 -10.38 11.28 -11.39
CA PRO A 157 -10.42 12.46 -12.26
C PRO A 157 -9.57 13.61 -11.71
N GLY A 158 -8.80 14.32 -12.55
CA GLY A 158 -7.99 15.46 -12.08
C GLY A 158 -6.70 15.08 -11.32
N GLY A 159 -6.38 13.78 -11.25
CA GLY A 159 -5.04 13.33 -10.93
C GLY A 159 -4.13 13.51 -12.13
N GLY A 160 -3.09 14.32 -12.01
CA GLY A 160 -2.04 14.37 -13.04
C GLY A 160 -1.32 13.02 -13.14
N SER A 161 -0.63 12.79 -14.26
CA SER A 161 0.04 11.52 -14.60
C SER A 161 0.91 11.00 -13.45
N VAL A 162 1.08 9.68 -13.33
CA VAL A 162 1.99 9.00 -12.37
C VAL A 162 3.45 9.33 -12.71
N HIS A 163 3.84 10.59 -12.60
CA HIS A 163 5.23 10.97 -12.60
C HIS A 163 5.71 11.01 -11.15
N PRO A 164 6.99 10.66 -10.89
CA PRO A 164 7.64 11.10 -9.67
C PRO A 164 7.64 12.63 -9.70
N TYR A 165 6.64 13.25 -9.05
CA TYR A 165 6.49 14.70 -8.98
C TYR A 165 7.62 15.26 -8.12
N ARG A 166 8.78 15.52 -8.76
CA ARG A 166 9.82 16.35 -8.19
C ARG A 166 9.34 17.80 -8.19
N GLY A 167 9.10 18.38 -7.01
CA GLY A 167 8.98 19.84 -6.85
C GLY A 167 7.64 20.39 -6.38
N LEU A 168 6.70 19.57 -5.88
CA LEU A 168 5.53 20.07 -5.15
C LEU A 168 5.79 20.00 -3.63
N GLU A 169 5.27 20.99 -2.89
CA GLU A 169 5.18 20.98 -1.43
C GLU A 169 4.55 19.67 -0.94
N ALA A 170 4.94 19.24 0.26
CA ALA A 170 4.53 17.96 0.84
C ALA A 170 3.00 17.75 0.75
N ILE A 171 2.56 16.77 -0.05
CA ILE A 171 1.16 16.35 -0.08
C ILE A 171 0.96 15.40 1.11
N SER A 172 0.73 15.94 2.30
CA SER A 172 0.41 15.15 3.50
C SER A 172 -1.10 15.14 3.76
N GLY A 173 -1.67 13.95 3.97
CA GLY A 173 -3.08 13.77 4.31
C GLY A 173 -4.06 13.79 3.14
N TRP A 174 -5.36 13.80 3.46
CA TRP A 174 -6.47 13.62 2.52
C TRP A 174 -6.59 14.70 1.43
N ARG A 175 -5.85 15.80 1.50
CA ARG A 175 -5.65 16.74 0.39
C ARG A 175 -4.24 17.32 0.39
N SER A 176 -3.68 17.49 -0.80
CA SER A 176 -3.06 18.79 -1.08
C SER A 176 -4.20 19.72 -1.48
N ASP A 177 -4.25 20.93 -0.94
CA ASP A 177 -5.28 21.91 -1.29
C ASP A 177 -5.32 22.25 -2.80
N SER A 178 -4.36 21.75 -3.58
CA SER A 178 -4.21 21.93 -5.02
C SER A 178 -4.72 20.79 -5.90
N LEU A 179 -4.93 19.55 -5.41
CA LEU A 179 -5.33 18.40 -6.24
C LEU A 179 -6.44 17.55 -5.58
N PRO A 180 -7.73 17.76 -5.94
CA PRO A 180 -8.89 17.21 -5.21
C PRO A 180 -9.04 15.68 -5.22
N THR A 181 -8.22 14.96 -5.99
CA THR A 181 -8.32 13.50 -6.17
C THR A 181 -7.04 12.74 -5.87
N THR A 182 -6.01 13.44 -5.40
CA THR A 182 -4.77 12.82 -4.93
C THR A 182 -4.88 12.56 -3.43
N GLN A 183 -4.67 11.31 -3.03
CA GLN A 183 -4.63 10.89 -1.65
C GLN A 183 -3.16 10.91 -1.19
N GLY A 184 -2.82 11.80 -0.27
CA GLY A 184 -1.52 11.84 0.39
C GLY A 184 -1.51 10.99 1.65
N SER A 185 -0.38 10.37 1.95
CA SER A 185 -0.13 9.70 3.22
C SER A 185 -0.27 10.68 4.38
N PHE A 186 -0.97 10.27 5.44
CA PHE A 186 -1.11 11.09 6.65
C PHE A 186 0.16 11.08 7.52
N PHE A 187 1.16 10.24 7.19
CA PHE A 187 2.47 10.17 7.85
C PHE A 187 3.47 11.24 7.37
N ASN A 188 3.05 12.24 6.60
CA ASN A 188 3.94 13.34 6.18
C ASN A 188 5.25 12.86 5.50
N ASP A 189 5.16 11.80 4.71
CA ASP A 189 6.31 11.12 4.11
C ASP A 189 6.36 11.30 2.58
N HIS A 190 5.64 12.30 2.09
CA HIS A 190 5.47 12.66 0.68
C HIS A 190 4.92 11.56 -0.21
N LEU A 191 4.41 10.45 0.34
CA LEU A 191 3.72 9.45 -0.45
C LEU A 191 2.35 9.95 -0.83
N PHE A 192 1.98 9.72 -2.07
CA PHE A 192 0.63 9.94 -2.54
C PHE A 192 0.30 8.97 -3.67
N SER A 193 -0.99 8.75 -3.89
CA SER A 193 -1.51 8.03 -5.04
C SER A 193 -2.80 8.70 -5.50
N ASN A 194 -3.16 8.55 -6.76
CA ASN A 194 -4.42 9.01 -7.36
C ASN A 194 -5.21 7.88 -8.05
N TRP A 195 -4.85 6.61 -7.81
CA TRP A 195 -5.49 5.48 -8.49
C TRP A 195 -5.76 4.29 -7.57
N ALA A 196 -6.78 3.53 -7.96
CA ALA A 196 -7.21 2.28 -7.35
C ALA A 196 -6.99 1.10 -8.30
N PHE A 197 -6.97 -0.12 -7.76
CA PHE A 197 -6.77 -1.33 -8.53
C PHE A 197 -7.72 -2.46 -8.13
N GLU A 198 -7.96 -3.36 -9.08
CA GLU A 198 -8.48 -4.71 -8.88
C GLU A 198 -7.47 -5.70 -9.45
N ILE A 199 -7.10 -6.70 -8.66
CA ILE A 199 -6.24 -7.80 -9.07
C ILE A 199 -7.09 -9.06 -9.05
N GLU A 200 -7.17 -9.75 -10.19
CA GLU A 200 -7.87 -11.03 -10.33
C GLU A 200 -6.82 -12.14 -10.49
N ASN A 201 -6.90 -13.20 -9.68
CA ASN A 201 -6.01 -14.36 -9.79
C ASN A 201 -6.56 -15.41 -10.77
N GLU A 202 -5.83 -16.51 -10.97
CA GLU A 202 -6.21 -17.59 -11.90
C GLU A 202 -7.50 -18.32 -11.47
N GLU A 203 -7.89 -18.22 -10.21
CA GLU A 203 -9.12 -18.79 -9.66
C GLU A 203 -10.33 -17.83 -9.78
N GLY A 204 -10.13 -16.62 -10.30
CA GLY A 204 -11.16 -15.60 -10.41
C GLY A 204 -11.47 -14.87 -9.10
N GLU A 205 -10.66 -15.06 -8.05
CA GLU A 205 -10.75 -14.23 -6.84
C GLU A 205 -10.29 -12.81 -7.16
N ILE A 206 -10.89 -11.81 -6.52
CA ILE A 206 -10.56 -10.39 -6.75
C ILE A 206 -10.09 -9.76 -5.45
N LEU A 207 -8.92 -9.13 -5.48
CA LEU A 207 -8.39 -8.27 -4.42
C LEU A 207 -8.44 -6.81 -4.89
N LYS A 208 -9.07 -5.94 -4.10
CA LYS A 208 -9.21 -4.51 -4.40
C LYS A 208 -8.39 -3.68 -3.44
N GLY A 209 -7.81 -2.58 -3.93
CA GLY A 209 -7.04 -1.67 -3.09
C GLY A 209 -6.75 -0.36 -3.81
N ASP A 210 -6.01 0.50 -3.13
CA ASP A 210 -5.47 1.73 -3.72
C ASP A 210 -3.95 1.71 -3.71
N ALA A 211 -3.30 2.43 -4.62
CA ALA A 211 -1.84 2.28 -4.76
C ALA A 211 -1.02 2.90 -3.63
N LEU A 212 -1.64 3.66 -2.71
CA LEU A 212 -0.98 4.14 -1.50
C LEU A 212 -0.90 3.04 -0.44
N THR A 213 -1.96 2.27 -0.26
CA THR A 213 -2.06 1.28 0.83
C THR A 213 -0.88 0.29 0.87
N PRO A 214 -0.44 -0.35 -0.23
CA PRO A 214 0.74 -1.22 -0.21
C PRO A 214 2.02 -0.54 0.28
N GLN A 215 2.21 0.75 -0.02
CA GLN A 215 3.37 1.51 0.45
C GLN A 215 3.27 1.75 1.97
N LEU A 216 2.08 2.01 2.50
CA LEU A 216 1.86 2.20 3.93
C LEU A 216 2.08 0.91 4.73
N ILE A 217 1.61 -0.23 4.19
CA ILE A 217 1.88 -1.54 4.79
C ILE A 217 3.39 -1.80 4.79
N TRP A 218 4.04 -1.67 3.64
CA TRP A 218 5.46 -1.98 3.51
C TRP A 218 6.35 -1.11 4.43
N ARG A 219 6.03 0.19 4.54
CA ARG A 219 6.82 1.14 5.33
C ARG A 219 6.50 1.12 6.83
N TYR A 220 5.23 1.04 7.20
CA TYR A 220 4.80 1.27 8.58
C TYR A 220 4.05 0.10 9.21
N GLY A 221 3.72 -0.95 8.44
CA GLY A 221 2.77 -1.96 8.89
C GLY A 221 1.36 -1.41 9.09
N PHE A 222 1.02 -0.33 8.37
CA PHE A 222 -0.26 0.33 8.49
C PHE A 222 -1.22 -0.10 7.38
N TYR A 223 -2.32 -0.75 7.76
CA TYR A 223 -3.37 -1.16 6.82
C TYR A 223 -4.49 -0.12 6.83
N GLN A 224 -4.61 0.64 5.74
CA GLN A 224 -5.61 1.70 5.59
C GLN A 224 -7.03 1.19 5.90
N GLY A 225 -7.85 2.01 6.55
CA GLY A 225 -9.26 1.73 6.83
C GLY A 225 -10.19 1.93 5.63
N GLY A 226 -11.49 1.84 5.89
CA GLY A 226 -12.53 2.09 4.89
C GLY A 226 -12.56 1.06 3.76
N PRO A 227 -13.05 1.44 2.56
CA PRO A 227 -13.25 0.50 1.44
C PRO A 227 -11.94 0.02 0.78
N TYR A 228 -10.80 0.61 1.13
CA TYR A 228 -9.48 0.22 0.61
C TYR A 228 -8.69 -0.64 1.58
N ARG A 229 -9.29 -1.00 2.72
CA ARG A 229 -8.65 -1.91 3.66
C ARG A 229 -8.50 -3.29 3.02
N MET A 230 -7.25 -3.74 2.91
CA MET A 230 -6.91 -5.11 2.57
C MET A 230 -6.48 -5.79 3.87
N GLU A 231 -7.24 -6.77 4.37
CA GLU A 231 -6.82 -7.49 5.57
C GLU A 231 -5.58 -8.36 5.26
N PRO A 232 -4.62 -8.50 6.20
CA PRO A 232 -3.41 -9.30 5.98
C PRO A 232 -3.69 -10.72 5.49
N GLU A 233 -4.70 -11.38 6.07
CA GLU A 233 -5.12 -12.74 5.74
C GLU A 233 -5.60 -12.86 4.29
N ASP A 234 -6.31 -11.84 3.79
CA ASP A 234 -6.80 -11.83 2.42
C ASP A 234 -5.64 -11.71 1.44
N ILE A 235 -4.65 -10.86 1.73
CA ILE A 235 -3.45 -10.72 0.90
C ILE A 235 -2.64 -12.02 0.91
N ILE A 236 -2.41 -12.61 2.08
CA ILE A 236 -1.67 -13.86 2.25
C ILE A 236 -2.35 -15.00 1.49
N ARG A 237 -3.67 -15.16 1.64
CA ARG A 237 -4.47 -16.18 0.94
C ARG A 237 -4.41 -15.96 -0.57
N PHE A 238 -4.67 -14.74 -1.03
CA PHE A 238 -4.76 -14.38 -2.44
C PHE A 238 -3.45 -14.65 -3.20
N PHE A 239 -2.30 -14.29 -2.62
CA PHE A 239 -0.99 -14.54 -3.22
C PHE A 239 -0.37 -15.90 -2.83
N ARG A 240 -1.06 -16.68 -1.99
CA ARG A 240 -0.60 -17.96 -1.43
C ARG A 240 0.80 -17.84 -0.81
N LEU A 241 0.98 -16.82 0.01
CA LEU A 241 2.25 -16.54 0.65
C LEU A 241 2.61 -17.65 1.64
N THR A 242 3.90 -17.92 1.77
CA THR A 242 4.46 -18.86 2.75
C THR A 242 5.42 -18.11 3.68
N PRO A 243 5.30 -18.28 5.01
CA PRO A 243 6.11 -17.53 5.97
C PRO A 243 7.58 -17.95 5.91
N GLY A 244 8.48 -17.01 6.20
CA GLY A 244 9.90 -17.28 6.39
C GLY A 244 10.67 -17.68 5.13
N LYS A 245 10.08 -17.52 3.94
CA LYS A 245 10.78 -17.69 2.66
C LYS A 245 11.12 -16.32 2.07
N PRO A 246 12.38 -15.86 2.18
CA PRO A 246 12.85 -14.69 1.46
C PRO A 246 12.50 -14.79 -0.02
N ARG A 247 12.00 -13.71 -0.59
CA ARG A 247 11.55 -13.67 -2.00
C ARG A 247 12.64 -14.07 -2.98
N ALA A 248 13.90 -13.75 -2.70
CA ALA A 248 15.04 -14.19 -3.49
C ALA A 248 15.10 -15.73 -3.61
N GLN A 249 14.88 -16.43 -2.49
CA GLN A 249 14.86 -17.89 -2.48
C GLN A 249 13.65 -18.46 -3.24
N ARG A 250 12.48 -17.81 -3.18
CA ARG A 250 11.30 -18.24 -3.97
C ARG A 250 11.56 -18.16 -5.47
N ARG A 251 12.20 -17.08 -5.93
CA ARG A 251 12.55 -16.91 -7.35
C ARG A 251 13.54 -17.97 -7.83
N ASP A 252 14.53 -18.30 -7.01
CA ASP A 252 15.53 -19.33 -7.33
C ASP A 252 14.91 -20.73 -7.39
N GLU A 253 13.98 -21.07 -6.48
CA GLU A 253 13.24 -22.34 -6.50
C GLU A 253 12.41 -22.49 -7.79
N ILE A 254 11.73 -21.43 -8.22
CA ILE A 254 10.92 -21.42 -9.45
C ILE A 254 11.83 -21.56 -10.68
N ALA A 255 12.94 -20.82 -10.74
CA ALA A 255 13.88 -20.89 -11.85
C ALA A 255 14.50 -22.29 -11.97
N THR A 256 14.89 -22.88 -10.84
CA THR A 256 15.43 -24.24 -10.76
C THR A 256 14.39 -25.28 -11.21
N THR A 257 13.14 -25.13 -10.82
CA THR A 257 12.05 -26.03 -11.22
C THR A 257 11.78 -25.95 -12.72
N LYS A 258 11.71 -24.74 -13.30
CA LYS A 258 11.57 -24.54 -14.75
C LYS A 258 12.75 -25.15 -15.52
N SER A 259 13.98 -24.98 -15.03
CA SER A 259 15.19 -25.55 -15.65
C SER A 259 15.19 -27.09 -15.63
N ARG A 260 14.88 -27.71 -14.48
CA ARG A 260 14.78 -29.18 -14.36
C ARG A 260 13.69 -29.77 -15.26
N PHE A 261 12.54 -29.09 -15.36
CA PHE A 261 11.48 -29.51 -16.27
C PHE A 261 11.94 -29.48 -17.73
N TRP A 262 12.65 -28.42 -18.15
CA TRP A 262 13.22 -28.32 -19.50
C TRP A 262 14.25 -29.42 -19.79
N GLU A 263 15.14 -29.73 -18.83
CA GLU A 263 16.10 -30.83 -18.97
C GLU A 263 15.42 -32.20 -19.07
N TRP A 264 14.41 -32.45 -18.23
CA TRP A 264 13.61 -33.68 -18.27
C TRP A 264 12.85 -33.81 -19.59
N TRP A 265 12.23 -32.71 -20.05
CA TRP A 265 11.54 -32.66 -21.34
C TRP A 265 12.52 -33.03 -22.45
N HIS A 266 13.68 -32.39 -22.57
CA HIS A 266 14.63 -32.74 -23.62
C HIS A 266 15.12 -34.19 -23.57
N ARG A 267 15.37 -34.75 -22.39
CA ARG A 267 15.80 -36.15 -22.25
C ARG A 267 14.74 -37.18 -22.62
N SER A 268 13.47 -36.82 -22.61
CA SER A 268 12.37 -37.76 -22.90
C SER A 268 12.07 -37.91 -24.40
N TRP A 269 12.76 -37.15 -25.26
CA TRP A 269 12.56 -37.15 -26.72
C TRP A 269 13.79 -37.61 -27.52
N TRP A 270 14.80 -38.19 -26.84
CA TRP A 270 15.98 -38.82 -27.44
C TRP A 270 16.22 -40.18 -26.78
#